data_AF-A0A0R2L9Q1-F1
#
_entry.id   AF-A0A0R2L9Q1-F1
#
_cell.length_a   1.000
_cell.length_b   1.000
_cell.length_c   1.000
_cell.angle_alpha   90.00
_cell.angle_beta   90.00
_cell.angle_gamma   90.00
#
_symmetry.space_group_name_H-M   'P 1'
#
loop_
_entity.id
_entity.type
_entity.pdbx_description
1 polymer ?
#
loop_
_entity_poly.entity_id
_entity_poly.type
_entity_poly.pdbx_seq_one_letter_code
_entity_poly.pdbx_strand_id
1 'polypeptide(L)'
;MDTSQVTDMSQMFLNCRSLKNLDLKSFQTNQVNDMSQMFGGCSDLRMLNITNFDTSRVTNMNGMFSGCETLEKLDLSNFDTTNVKHMTNMFENSDALKSLNLGDKFIVPKDKEEDLKLVDKVWVNIGNGTEDNPKPDDKNGVTSVELLSMANKGNWVAKPEKEYQGPFTVKIPNNIDDELTVEIPTAVQPEYVGSTFEIDVPQKDGYVADKKTVAIIAMVDKLMTEDKVTYTALEKTPVKNQRKVEPTHYQSVQPLSAVQSAIKAAPVVETEVVKPAVKGTVTDFMNYVTVYPDLESAQVYDINGLKAQGRILDKNYSWFSDKALKIGDQKYYHVLNHDWIKAEDVYIYREIDKTVRTKDVLMTTLVDSRTKASDVRALGSLMILKSKKLALLNNHKYYQITANEFVDVDKVDVIDA
;
A
#
# COMPACT_ATOMS: atom_id res chain seq x y z
N MET A 1 2.10 -7.42 -25.47
CA MET A 1 1.22 -7.08 -26.59
C MET A 1 1.69 -5.75 -27.12
N ASP A 2 1.89 -5.60 -28.43
CA ASP A 2 2.27 -4.31 -29.03
C ASP A 2 0.98 -3.51 -29.29
N THR A 3 0.87 -2.31 -28.70
CA THR A 3 -0.26 -1.40 -28.90
C THR A 3 0.14 -0.09 -29.57
N SER A 4 1.36 0.01 -30.12
CA SER A 4 1.96 1.24 -30.66
C SER A 4 1.14 1.93 -31.76
N GLN A 5 0.31 1.17 -32.50
CA GLN A 5 -0.51 1.65 -33.61
C GLN A 5 -2.01 1.65 -33.28
N VAL A 6 -2.40 1.32 -32.06
CA VAL A 6 -3.81 1.27 -31.67
C VAL A 6 -4.32 2.71 -31.52
N THR A 7 -5.39 3.04 -32.25
CA THR A 7 -6.04 4.36 -32.18
C THR A 7 -7.34 4.35 -31.38
N ASP A 8 -7.91 3.18 -31.12
CA ASP A 8 -9.18 3.00 -30.42
C ASP A 8 -9.01 1.90 -29.36
N MET A 9 -9.15 2.27 -28.09
CA MET A 9 -9.17 1.36 -26.94
C MET A 9 -10.53 1.39 -26.23
N SER A 10 -11.56 1.91 -26.90
CA SER A 10 -12.91 1.93 -26.36
C SER A 10 -13.37 0.51 -26.02
N GLN A 11 -14.06 0.39 -24.89
CA GLN A 11 -14.66 -0.86 -24.41
C GLN A 11 -13.70 -2.06 -24.23
N MET A 12 -12.38 -1.85 -24.25
CA MET A 12 -11.39 -2.94 -24.25
C MET A 12 -11.55 -3.93 -23.07
N PHE A 13 -11.96 -3.43 -21.90
CA PHE A 13 -12.26 -4.23 -20.72
C PHE A 13 -13.71 -4.05 -20.23
N LEU A 14 -14.62 -3.60 -21.10
CA LEU A 14 -16.01 -3.36 -20.74
C LEU A 14 -16.66 -4.61 -20.13
N ASN A 15 -17.31 -4.45 -18.98
CA ASN A 15 -18.00 -5.48 -18.20
C ASN A 15 -17.14 -6.68 -17.79
N CYS A 16 -15.82 -6.50 -17.69
CA CYS A 16 -14.95 -7.51 -17.10
C CYS A 16 -15.13 -7.54 -15.56
N ARG A 17 -16.32 -7.95 -15.09
CA ARG A 17 -16.75 -7.85 -13.69
C ARG A 17 -15.81 -8.55 -12.71
N SER A 18 -15.20 -9.67 -13.11
CA SER A 18 -14.25 -10.42 -12.28
C SER A 18 -12.79 -9.95 -12.41
N LEU A 19 -12.52 -8.86 -13.15
CA LEU A 19 -11.18 -8.31 -13.33
C LEU A 19 -10.75 -7.58 -12.07
N LYS A 20 -9.86 -8.20 -11.28
CA LYS A 20 -9.37 -7.63 -10.02
C LYS A 20 -8.10 -6.81 -10.16
N ASN A 21 -7.22 -7.24 -11.06
CA ASN A 21 -5.92 -6.63 -11.35
C ASN A 21 -5.64 -6.69 -12.84
N LEU A 22 -4.94 -5.69 -13.36
CA LEU A 22 -4.56 -5.59 -14.76
C LEU A 22 -3.15 -5.01 -14.88
N ASP A 23 -2.28 -5.67 -15.64
CA ASP A 23 -0.95 -5.15 -15.96
C ASP A 23 -0.99 -4.43 -17.30
N LEU A 24 -0.88 -3.09 -17.26
CA LEU A 24 -0.94 -2.20 -18.41
C LEU A 24 0.40 -1.52 -18.71
N LYS A 25 1.48 -1.91 -18.04
CA LYS A 25 2.77 -1.19 -18.10
C LYS A 25 3.38 -1.14 -19.50
N SER A 26 3.06 -2.12 -20.35
CA SER A 26 3.56 -2.21 -21.73
C SER A 26 2.68 -1.50 -22.76
N PHE A 27 1.54 -0.95 -22.36
CA PHE A 27 0.63 -0.29 -23.29
C PHE A 27 1.22 1.05 -23.70
N GLN A 28 1.28 1.24 -25.02
CA GLN A 28 1.55 2.51 -25.68
C GLN A 28 0.21 3.11 -26.11
N THR A 29 -0.13 4.27 -25.56
CA THR A 29 -1.43 4.94 -25.80
C THR A 29 -1.31 6.26 -26.55
N ASN A 30 -0.10 6.64 -26.98
CA ASN A 30 0.20 7.92 -27.63
C ASN A 30 -0.46 8.12 -29.01
N GLN A 31 -1.10 7.10 -29.59
CA GLN A 31 -1.90 7.19 -30.81
C GLN A 31 -3.41 7.07 -30.57
N VAL A 32 -3.83 6.77 -29.33
CA VAL A 32 -5.23 6.49 -28.98
C VAL A 32 -6.03 7.80 -28.96
N ASN A 33 -7.17 7.79 -29.64
CA ASN A 33 -8.11 8.92 -29.70
C ASN A 33 -9.49 8.62 -29.05
N ASP A 34 -9.80 7.35 -28.76
CA ASP A 34 -11.00 6.93 -28.03
C ASP A 34 -10.65 5.92 -26.92
N MET A 35 -11.03 6.26 -25.68
CA MET A 35 -10.91 5.42 -24.48
C MET A 35 -12.27 5.26 -23.77
N SER A 36 -13.38 5.53 -24.47
CA SER A 36 -14.72 5.44 -23.88
C SER A 36 -15.00 4.05 -23.36
N GLN A 37 -15.54 3.99 -22.13
CA GLN A 37 -15.88 2.76 -21.42
C GLN A 37 -14.76 1.71 -21.35
N MET A 38 -13.48 2.12 -21.47
CA MET A 38 -12.35 1.19 -21.50
C MET A 38 -12.35 0.24 -20.31
N PHE A 39 -12.70 0.72 -19.11
CA PHE A 39 -12.86 -0.07 -17.88
C PHE A 39 -14.30 -0.11 -17.37
N GLY A 40 -15.27 0.32 -18.19
CA GLY A 40 -16.67 0.41 -17.78
C GLY A 40 -17.19 -0.94 -17.27
N GLY A 41 -17.91 -0.99 -16.16
CA GLY A 41 -18.50 -2.21 -15.58
C GLY A 41 -17.50 -3.22 -15.01
N CYS A 42 -16.24 -2.84 -14.77
CA CYS A 42 -15.27 -3.68 -14.07
C CYS A 42 -15.51 -3.63 -12.54
N SER A 43 -16.62 -4.22 -12.09
CA SER A 43 -17.10 -4.09 -10.70
C SER A 43 -16.08 -4.56 -9.64
N ASP A 44 -15.31 -5.63 -9.89
CA ASP A 44 -14.31 -6.15 -8.93
C ASP A 44 -12.92 -5.51 -9.10
N LEU A 45 -12.76 -4.49 -9.95
CA LEU A 45 -11.47 -3.82 -10.17
C LEU A 45 -11.14 -2.90 -9.00
N ARG A 46 -10.31 -3.39 -8.08
CA ARG A 46 -9.95 -2.65 -6.86
C ARG A 46 -8.89 -1.58 -7.08
N MET A 47 -8.04 -1.77 -8.08
CA MET A 47 -6.91 -0.90 -8.37
C MET A 47 -6.57 -0.95 -9.85
N LEU A 48 -6.07 0.18 -10.33
CA LEU A 48 -5.71 0.36 -11.72
C LEU A 48 -4.49 1.27 -11.83
N ASN A 49 -3.37 0.74 -12.33
CA ASN A 49 -2.23 1.58 -12.67
C ASN A 49 -2.28 1.95 -14.15
N ILE A 50 -2.55 3.23 -14.41
CA ILE A 50 -2.62 3.86 -15.74
C ILE A 50 -1.74 5.11 -15.81
N THR A 51 -0.79 5.25 -14.90
CA THR A 51 0.14 6.39 -14.86
C THR A 51 1.03 6.46 -16.10
N ASN A 52 1.20 5.36 -16.85
CA ASN A 52 1.93 5.33 -18.12
C ASN A 52 1.10 5.77 -19.34
N PHE A 53 -0.19 6.07 -19.19
CA PHE A 53 -1.03 6.44 -20.32
C PHE A 53 -0.74 7.87 -20.77
N ASP A 54 -0.37 8.02 -22.04
CA ASP A 54 -0.44 9.29 -22.76
C ASP A 54 -1.88 9.46 -23.29
N THR A 55 -2.62 10.42 -22.75
CA THR A 55 -3.99 10.74 -23.17
C THR A 55 -4.07 12.01 -24.01
N SER A 56 -2.94 12.60 -24.41
CA SER A 56 -2.90 13.91 -25.08
C SER A 56 -3.66 13.98 -26.40
N ARG A 57 -3.97 12.82 -27.02
CA ARG A 57 -4.74 12.73 -28.27
C ARG A 57 -6.17 12.22 -28.07
N VAL A 58 -6.55 11.84 -26.86
CA VAL A 58 -7.86 11.27 -26.58
C VAL A 58 -8.91 12.36 -26.69
N THR A 59 -9.96 12.06 -27.46
CA THR A 59 -11.11 12.95 -27.68
C THR A 59 -12.38 12.43 -27.01
N ASN A 60 -12.41 11.16 -26.62
CA ASN A 60 -13.56 10.53 -25.98
C ASN A 60 -13.13 9.65 -24.79
N MET A 61 -13.66 9.96 -23.61
CA MET A 61 -13.48 9.26 -22.32
C MET A 61 -14.83 8.97 -21.65
N ASN A 62 -15.94 8.99 -22.40
CA ASN A 62 -17.27 8.71 -21.86
C ASN A 62 -17.27 7.40 -21.06
N GLY A 63 -17.72 7.45 -19.82
CA GLY A 63 -17.86 6.27 -18.97
C GLY A 63 -16.59 5.46 -18.74
N MET A 64 -15.39 6.03 -18.91
CA MET A 64 -14.12 5.28 -18.88
C MET A 64 -13.96 4.39 -17.63
N PHE A 65 -14.42 4.88 -16.46
CA PHE A 65 -14.41 4.15 -15.18
C PHE A 65 -15.82 3.87 -14.65
N SER A 66 -16.88 4.08 -15.45
CA SER A 66 -18.26 3.89 -15.01
C SER A 66 -18.48 2.46 -14.51
N GLY A 67 -19.08 2.25 -13.33
CA GLY A 67 -19.33 0.92 -12.76
C GLY A 67 -18.08 0.19 -12.26
N CYS A 68 -16.98 0.90 -12.00
CA CYS A 68 -15.83 0.37 -11.26
C CYS A 68 -16.11 0.42 -9.74
N GLU A 69 -17.10 -0.35 -9.30
CA GLU A 69 -17.71 -0.24 -7.96
C GLU A 69 -16.74 -0.44 -6.79
N THR A 70 -15.63 -1.18 -7.00
CA THR A 70 -14.63 -1.46 -5.96
C THR A 70 -13.33 -0.68 -6.10
N LEU A 71 -13.20 0.20 -7.09
CA LEU A 71 -11.97 0.96 -7.34
C LEU A 71 -11.77 2.02 -6.25
N GLU A 72 -10.77 1.83 -5.39
CA GLU A 72 -10.59 2.69 -4.21
C GLU A 72 -9.69 3.90 -4.47
N LYS A 73 -8.72 3.77 -5.40
CA LYS A 73 -7.71 4.79 -5.68
C LYS A 73 -7.50 4.94 -7.18
N LEU A 74 -7.37 6.17 -7.64
CA LEU A 74 -7.12 6.47 -9.04
C LEU A 74 -6.13 7.63 -9.20
N ASP A 75 -5.08 7.39 -9.98
CA ASP A 75 -4.09 8.41 -10.32
C ASP A 75 -4.26 8.85 -11.78
N LEU A 76 -4.73 10.08 -11.96
CA LEU A 76 -4.93 10.77 -13.23
C LEU A 76 -3.99 11.98 -13.37
N SER A 77 -2.88 12.01 -12.63
CA SER A 77 -1.91 13.12 -12.70
C SER A 77 -1.30 13.32 -14.09
N ASN A 78 -1.17 12.24 -14.86
CA ASN A 78 -0.64 12.28 -16.23
C ASN A 78 -1.73 12.46 -17.30
N PHE A 79 -3.01 12.51 -16.92
CA PHE A 79 -4.09 12.67 -17.89
C PHE A 79 -4.13 14.11 -18.41
N ASP A 80 -3.96 14.22 -19.72
CA ASP A 80 -4.20 15.43 -20.49
C ASP A 80 -5.60 15.32 -21.12
N THR A 81 -6.58 16.04 -20.57
CA THR A 81 -7.96 16.05 -21.06
C THR A 81 -8.27 17.27 -21.92
N THR A 82 -7.26 18.06 -22.29
CA THR A 82 -7.44 19.33 -23.03
C THR A 82 -8.05 19.15 -24.42
N ASN A 83 -7.90 17.96 -25.02
CA ASN A 83 -8.48 17.59 -26.30
C ASN A 83 -9.78 16.77 -26.20
N VAL A 84 -10.22 16.46 -24.97
CA VAL A 84 -11.41 15.63 -24.74
C VAL A 84 -12.68 16.41 -25.04
N LYS A 85 -13.52 15.86 -25.92
CA LYS A 85 -14.82 16.40 -26.34
C LYS A 85 -15.99 15.75 -25.60
N HIS A 86 -15.80 14.51 -25.17
CA HIS A 86 -16.82 13.68 -24.53
C HIS A 86 -16.24 12.98 -23.31
N MET A 87 -16.75 13.28 -22.12
CA MET A 87 -16.33 12.66 -20.85
C MET A 87 -17.50 12.48 -19.87
N THR A 88 -18.71 12.36 -20.41
CA THR A 88 -19.92 12.15 -19.60
C THR A 88 -19.86 10.79 -18.91
N ASN A 89 -20.41 10.73 -17.70
CA ASN A 89 -20.52 9.55 -16.83
C ASN A 89 -19.19 8.87 -16.52
N MET A 90 -18.06 9.56 -16.65
CA MET A 90 -16.71 8.99 -16.51
C MET A 90 -16.54 8.16 -15.22
N PHE A 91 -17.16 8.59 -14.12
CA PHE A 91 -17.06 7.97 -12.79
C PHE A 91 -18.40 7.43 -12.26
N GLU A 92 -19.46 7.39 -13.08
CA GLU A 92 -20.79 6.95 -12.65
C GLU A 92 -20.72 5.58 -11.97
N ASN A 93 -21.31 5.41 -10.78
CA ASN A 93 -21.26 4.17 -9.98
C ASN A 93 -19.84 3.69 -9.60
N SER A 94 -18.90 4.61 -9.34
CA SER A 94 -17.55 4.32 -8.79
C SER A 94 -17.48 4.66 -7.30
N ASP A 95 -18.41 4.13 -6.51
CA ASP A 95 -18.71 4.63 -5.16
C ASP A 95 -17.59 4.38 -4.13
N ALA A 96 -16.74 3.37 -4.38
CA ALA A 96 -15.61 3.04 -3.51
C ALA A 96 -14.43 4.02 -3.61
N LEU A 97 -14.44 4.95 -4.55
CA LEU A 97 -13.31 5.88 -4.76
C LEU A 97 -13.10 6.73 -3.50
N LYS A 98 -11.92 6.60 -2.89
CA LYS A 98 -11.50 7.32 -1.67
C LYS A 98 -10.32 8.23 -1.92
N SER A 99 -9.61 8.03 -3.03
CA SER A 99 -8.39 8.76 -3.34
C SER A 99 -8.31 9.06 -4.83
N LEU A 100 -8.03 10.31 -5.16
CA LEU A 100 -7.97 10.82 -6.52
C LEU A 100 -6.79 11.78 -6.65
N ASN A 101 -5.84 11.45 -7.53
CA ASN A 101 -4.77 12.35 -7.92
C ASN A 101 -5.11 12.96 -9.28
N LEU A 102 -5.21 14.29 -9.35
CA LEU A 102 -5.50 15.03 -10.57
C LEU A 102 -4.29 15.89 -10.93
N GLY A 103 -3.93 15.90 -12.22
CA GLY A 103 -2.85 16.74 -12.74
C GLY A 103 -3.37 18.02 -13.38
N ASP A 104 -2.52 19.01 -13.56
CA ASP A 104 -2.90 20.35 -14.06
C ASP A 104 -3.58 20.34 -15.44
N LYS A 105 -3.40 19.26 -16.22
CA LYS A 105 -4.02 19.09 -17.54
C LYS A 105 -5.33 18.30 -17.52
N PHE A 106 -5.78 17.87 -16.34
CA PHE A 106 -7.11 17.32 -16.14
C PHE A 106 -8.13 18.47 -16.05
N ILE A 107 -8.49 18.99 -17.22
CA ILE A 107 -9.46 20.07 -17.39
C ILE A 107 -10.82 19.46 -17.71
N VAL A 108 -11.82 19.78 -16.86
CA VAL A 108 -13.22 19.49 -17.16
C VAL A 108 -13.78 20.68 -17.93
N PRO A 109 -14.49 20.48 -19.06
CA PRO A 109 -15.17 21.57 -19.74
C PRO A 109 -16.11 22.31 -18.78
N LYS A 110 -16.22 23.61 -18.96
CA LYS A 110 -17.06 24.45 -18.10
C LYS A 110 -18.51 23.95 -18.12
N ASP A 111 -19.13 23.90 -16.94
CA ASP A 111 -20.53 23.50 -16.73
C ASP A 111 -20.78 22.02 -17.09
N LYS A 112 -19.73 21.18 -17.01
CA LYS A 112 -19.77 19.73 -17.29
C LYS A 112 -19.31 18.85 -16.15
N GLU A 113 -18.96 19.44 -15.01
CA GLU A 113 -18.50 18.74 -13.82
C GLU A 113 -19.54 17.75 -13.29
N GLU A 114 -20.82 18.12 -13.30
CA GLU A 114 -21.92 17.23 -12.92
C GLU A 114 -22.15 16.07 -13.91
N ASP A 115 -21.76 16.26 -15.17
CA ASP A 115 -21.89 15.23 -16.21
C ASP A 115 -20.88 14.10 -15.99
N LEU A 116 -19.76 14.33 -15.27
CA LEU A 116 -18.75 13.28 -15.01
C LEU A 116 -19.22 12.23 -14.00
N LYS A 117 -20.22 12.57 -13.16
CA LYS A 117 -20.77 11.70 -12.11
C LYS A 117 -19.70 11.18 -11.13
N LEU A 118 -18.76 12.05 -10.73
CA LEU A 118 -17.86 11.73 -9.61
C LEU A 118 -18.69 11.51 -8.34
N VAL A 119 -18.34 10.46 -7.59
CA VAL A 119 -19.05 10.06 -6.36
C VAL A 119 -19.24 11.26 -5.42
N ASP A 120 -20.44 11.46 -4.90
CA ASP A 120 -20.76 12.60 -4.04
C ASP A 120 -20.10 12.45 -2.66
N LYS A 121 -18.97 13.14 -2.47
CA LYS A 121 -18.17 13.14 -1.24
C LYS A 121 -17.66 14.55 -1.01
N VAL A 122 -17.30 14.80 0.24
CA VAL A 122 -16.44 15.93 0.58
C VAL A 122 -14.99 15.45 0.44
N TRP A 123 -14.17 16.22 -0.28
CA TRP A 123 -12.77 15.91 -0.54
C TRP A 123 -11.87 16.89 0.18
N VAL A 124 -10.78 16.39 0.75
CA VAL A 124 -9.72 17.21 1.33
C VAL A 124 -8.41 16.93 0.62
N ASN A 125 -7.61 17.97 0.42
CA ASN A 125 -6.27 17.81 -0.10
C ASN A 125 -5.38 17.13 0.96
N ILE A 126 -4.42 16.32 0.54
CA ILE A 126 -3.51 15.65 1.48
C ILE A 126 -2.63 16.66 2.27
N GLY A 127 -2.34 17.82 1.69
CA GLY A 127 -1.52 18.87 2.27
C GLY A 127 -0.10 18.39 2.57
N ASN A 128 0.40 18.66 3.77
CA ASN A 128 1.70 18.17 4.24
C ASN A 128 1.64 16.77 4.87
N GLY A 129 0.49 16.11 4.79
CA GLY A 129 0.24 14.79 5.36
C GLY A 129 0.49 13.65 4.37
N THR A 130 -0.21 12.55 4.61
CA THR A 130 -0.21 11.37 3.74
C THR A 130 -1.65 10.99 3.40
N GLU A 131 -1.85 10.06 2.47
CA GLU A 131 -3.18 9.56 2.14
C GLU A 131 -3.92 8.98 3.35
N ASP A 132 -3.19 8.26 4.21
CA ASP A 132 -3.74 7.61 5.40
C ASP A 132 -3.73 8.52 6.65
N ASN A 133 -3.13 9.70 6.57
CA ASN A 133 -3.15 10.74 7.61
C ASN A 133 -3.09 12.12 6.94
N PRO A 134 -4.20 12.57 6.32
CA PRO A 134 -4.22 13.81 5.57
C PRO A 134 -4.17 15.00 6.52
N LYS A 135 -3.42 16.03 6.11
CA LYS A 135 -3.27 17.30 6.84
C LYS A 135 -3.62 18.47 5.92
N PRO A 136 -4.91 18.61 5.57
CA PRO A 136 -5.35 19.68 4.68
C PRO A 136 -5.19 21.04 5.33
N ASP A 137 -4.85 22.04 4.51
CA ASP A 137 -4.90 23.45 4.92
C ASP A 137 -6.34 23.89 5.24
N ASP A 138 -7.33 23.34 4.52
CA ASP A 138 -8.76 23.54 4.77
C ASP A 138 -9.48 22.21 5.09
N LYS A 139 -9.87 22.06 6.35
CA LYS A 139 -10.56 20.86 6.86
C LYS A 139 -12.03 20.78 6.42
N ASN A 140 -12.63 21.87 5.93
CA ASN A 140 -14.02 21.83 5.44
C ASN A 140 -14.11 20.93 4.20
N GLY A 141 -13.06 20.94 3.38
CA GLY A 141 -13.02 20.23 2.11
C GLY A 141 -13.89 20.88 1.04
N VAL A 142 -14.00 20.21 -0.09
CA VAL A 142 -14.76 20.65 -1.26
C VAL A 142 -15.67 19.53 -1.74
N THR A 143 -16.81 19.87 -2.34
CA THR A 143 -17.67 18.90 -3.02
C THR A 143 -16.96 18.31 -4.25
N SER A 144 -17.46 17.18 -4.74
CA SER A 144 -16.96 16.56 -5.98
C SER A 144 -17.04 17.49 -7.20
N VAL A 145 -18.09 18.32 -7.29
CA VAL A 145 -18.24 19.31 -8.36
C VAL A 145 -17.18 20.40 -8.24
N GLU A 146 -17.01 20.98 -7.06
CA GLU A 146 -15.99 21.99 -6.81
C GLU A 146 -14.59 21.47 -7.11
N LEU A 147 -14.25 20.26 -6.66
CA LEU A 147 -12.98 19.59 -6.95
C LEU A 147 -12.68 19.53 -8.46
N LEU A 148 -13.69 19.16 -9.25
CA LEU A 148 -13.57 19.07 -10.71
C LEU A 148 -13.41 20.45 -11.36
N SER A 149 -14.05 21.49 -10.81
CA SER A 149 -13.95 22.88 -11.29
C SER A 149 -12.65 23.60 -10.87
N MET A 150 -11.93 23.13 -9.86
CA MET A 150 -10.72 23.80 -9.36
C MET A 150 -9.61 23.88 -10.40
N ALA A 151 -8.95 25.04 -10.52
CA ALA A 151 -7.78 25.22 -11.38
C ALA A 151 -6.55 24.49 -10.84
N ASN A 152 -6.35 24.52 -9.52
CA ASN A 152 -5.25 23.82 -8.85
C ASN A 152 -5.67 22.37 -8.63
N LYS A 153 -4.97 21.45 -9.29
CA LYS A 153 -5.15 20.01 -9.12
C LYS A 153 -4.15 19.47 -8.08
N GLY A 154 -4.26 18.20 -7.73
CA GLY A 154 -3.38 17.60 -6.71
C GLY A 154 -3.93 16.27 -6.18
N ASN A 155 -3.42 15.88 -5.02
CA ASN A 155 -3.83 14.65 -4.34
C ASN A 155 -4.98 14.91 -3.37
N TRP A 156 -6.07 14.21 -3.57
CA TRP A 156 -7.31 14.36 -2.81
C TRP A 156 -7.72 13.03 -2.20
N VAL A 157 -8.23 13.10 -0.98
CA VAL A 157 -8.87 11.96 -0.33
C VAL A 157 -10.29 12.34 0.07
N ALA A 158 -11.18 11.36 0.06
CA ALA A 158 -12.49 11.50 0.67
C ALA A 158 -12.29 11.86 2.14
N LYS A 159 -12.86 12.99 2.55
CA LYS A 159 -12.75 13.52 3.91
C LYS A 159 -13.26 12.45 4.89
N PRO A 160 -12.43 12.02 5.86
CA PRO A 160 -12.91 11.14 6.91
C PRO A 160 -14.06 11.79 7.70
N GLU A 161 -15.03 10.98 8.12
CA GLU A 161 -16.29 11.49 8.69
C GLU A 161 -16.12 12.26 10.00
N LYS A 162 -15.05 11.98 10.75
CA LYS A 162 -14.85 12.51 12.11
C LYS A 162 -13.46 13.07 12.28
N GLU A 163 -13.39 14.31 12.76
CA GLU A 163 -12.16 14.91 13.25
C GLU A 163 -11.68 14.21 14.52
N TYR A 164 -10.38 14.10 14.68
CA TYR A 164 -9.78 13.54 15.88
C TYR A 164 -9.70 14.62 16.97
N GLN A 165 -10.20 14.30 18.16
CA GLN A 165 -10.23 15.20 19.33
C GLN A 165 -9.69 14.52 20.60
N GLY A 166 -9.08 13.34 20.45
CA GLY A 166 -8.50 12.60 21.56
C GLY A 166 -7.12 13.15 21.98
N PRO A 167 -6.52 12.56 23.02
CA PRO A 167 -5.19 12.97 23.48
C PRO A 167 -4.11 12.59 22.47
N PHE A 168 -3.16 13.49 22.22
CA PHE A 168 -1.98 13.20 21.41
C PHE A 168 -0.90 12.41 22.19
N THR A 169 -1.32 11.53 23.08
CA THR A 169 -0.46 10.56 23.74
C THR A 169 -0.85 9.15 23.34
N VAL A 170 0.14 8.29 23.17
CA VAL A 170 -0.06 6.86 22.94
C VAL A 170 0.72 6.07 23.98
N LYS A 171 0.12 4.95 24.40
CA LYS A 171 0.81 3.98 25.25
C LYS A 171 1.35 2.85 24.37
N ILE A 172 2.65 2.61 24.49
CA ILE A 172 3.35 1.57 23.75
C ILE A 172 3.65 0.40 24.71
N PRO A 173 3.04 -0.78 24.50
CA PRO A 173 3.35 -1.98 25.25
C PRO A 173 4.83 -2.34 25.10
N ASN A 174 5.51 -2.64 26.22
CA ASN A 174 6.91 -3.06 26.19
C ASN A 174 7.25 -4.12 27.26
N ASN A 175 8.52 -4.53 27.36
CA ASN A 175 8.98 -5.61 28.25
C ASN A 175 9.83 -5.14 29.45
N ILE A 176 10.11 -3.83 29.60
CA ILE A 176 10.99 -3.31 30.66
C ILE A 176 10.28 -2.37 31.64
N ASP A 177 9.22 -1.69 31.20
CA ASP A 177 8.36 -0.80 31.99
C ASP A 177 6.89 -1.20 31.73
N ASP A 178 5.98 -0.95 32.69
CA ASP A 178 4.57 -1.35 32.59
C ASP A 178 3.91 -0.89 31.27
N GLU A 179 4.00 0.41 30.92
CA GLU A 179 3.62 0.97 29.60
C GLU A 179 4.42 2.25 29.31
N LEU A 180 4.97 2.40 28.10
CA LEU A 180 5.69 3.60 27.68
C LEU A 180 4.73 4.62 27.08
N THR A 181 4.44 5.71 27.79
CA THR A 181 3.62 6.81 27.27
C THR A 181 4.46 7.76 26.42
N VAL A 182 4.01 8.03 25.19
CA VAL A 182 4.71 8.88 24.21
C VAL A 182 3.78 9.99 23.72
N GLU A 183 4.26 11.23 23.76
CA GLU A 183 3.63 12.39 23.11
C GLU A 183 3.88 12.33 21.60
N ILE A 184 2.83 12.47 20.79
CA ILE A 184 2.92 12.42 19.33
C ILE A 184 3.50 13.73 18.80
N PRO A 185 4.57 13.69 17.97
CA PRO A 185 5.09 14.88 17.31
C PRO A 185 4.02 15.59 16.47
N THR A 186 3.91 16.91 16.59
CA THR A 186 2.92 17.73 15.86
C THR A 186 2.91 17.46 14.36
N ALA A 187 4.09 17.19 13.78
CA ALA A 187 4.24 16.87 12.37
C ALA A 187 3.40 15.66 11.91
N VAL A 188 3.12 14.69 12.79
CA VAL A 188 2.38 13.46 12.46
C VAL A 188 1.09 13.29 13.25
N GLN A 189 0.73 14.25 14.11
CA GLN A 189 -0.56 14.24 14.82
C GLN A 189 -1.74 14.11 13.84
N PRO A 190 -2.72 13.24 14.12
CA PRO A 190 -3.83 13.01 13.22
C PRO A 190 -4.87 14.12 13.32
N GLU A 191 -5.42 14.51 12.17
CA GLU A 191 -6.55 15.44 12.09
C GLU A 191 -7.91 14.71 12.14
N TYR A 192 -7.91 13.42 11.79
CA TYR A 192 -9.13 12.63 11.65
C TYR A 192 -9.06 11.26 12.33
N VAL A 193 -10.21 10.78 12.78
CA VAL A 193 -10.38 9.40 13.25
C VAL A 193 -10.18 8.43 12.08
N GLY A 194 -9.54 7.31 12.35
CA GLY A 194 -9.14 6.31 11.35
C GLY A 194 -7.79 6.60 10.70
N SER A 195 -7.20 7.78 10.94
CA SER A 195 -5.87 8.09 10.42
C SER A 195 -4.83 7.14 10.97
N THR A 196 -3.89 6.73 10.12
CA THR A 196 -2.76 5.87 10.50
C THR A 196 -1.43 6.53 10.17
N PHE A 197 -0.47 6.43 11.07
CA PHE A 197 0.84 7.04 10.93
C PHE A 197 1.86 6.33 11.81
N GLU A 198 3.14 6.66 11.66
CA GLU A 198 4.22 6.07 12.45
C GLU A 198 4.90 7.12 13.34
N ILE A 199 5.40 6.66 14.48
CA ILE A 199 6.33 7.42 15.33
C ILE A 199 7.57 6.58 15.62
N ASP A 200 8.69 7.26 15.84
CA ASP A 200 9.92 6.61 16.28
C ASP A 200 9.75 5.99 17.68
N VAL A 201 10.32 4.80 17.86
CA VAL A 201 10.40 4.14 19.16
C VAL A 201 11.35 4.94 20.06
N PRO A 202 10.90 5.36 21.26
CA PRO A 202 11.75 6.12 22.17
C PRO A 202 13.01 5.34 22.54
N GLN A 203 14.16 6.00 22.48
CA GLN A 203 15.42 5.39 22.90
C GLN A 203 15.47 5.28 24.43
N LYS A 204 16.03 4.18 24.92
CA LYS A 204 16.19 3.90 26.35
C LYS A 204 17.66 3.62 26.64
N ASP A 205 18.24 4.38 27.56
CA ASP A 205 19.66 4.26 27.91
C ASP A 205 20.03 2.85 28.36
N GLY A 206 21.04 2.27 27.73
CA GLY A 206 21.50 0.92 28.02
C GLY A 206 20.65 -0.19 27.39
N TYR A 207 19.69 0.14 26.54
CA TYR A 207 18.87 -0.83 25.81
C TYR A 207 18.90 -0.57 24.30
N VAL A 208 18.65 -1.62 23.53
CA VAL A 208 18.33 -1.56 22.10
C VAL A 208 16.90 -2.03 21.91
N ALA A 209 16.08 -1.19 21.30
CA ALA A 209 14.75 -1.57 20.87
C ALA A 209 14.81 -2.50 19.65
N ASP A 210 13.90 -3.45 19.60
CA ASP A 210 13.67 -4.32 18.45
C ASP A 210 13.16 -3.50 17.24
N LYS A 211 12.25 -2.57 17.49
CA LYS A 211 11.62 -1.74 16.45
C LYS A 211 12.23 -0.34 16.39
N LYS A 212 12.26 0.22 15.18
CA LYS A 212 12.59 1.64 14.94
C LYS A 212 11.36 2.54 15.06
N THR A 213 10.22 2.08 14.54
CA THR A 213 8.95 2.81 14.58
C THR A 213 7.82 1.92 15.10
N VAL A 214 6.73 2.55 15.52
CA VAL A 214 5.46 1.87 15.81
C VAL A 214 4.33 2.50 14.99
N ALA A 215 3.43 1.66 14.49
CA ALA A 215 2.24 2.09 13.78
C ALA A 215 1.15 2.51 14.77
N ILE A 216 0.59 3.69 14.56
CA ILE A 216 -0.44 4.31 15.40
C ILE A 216 -1.72 4.44 14.60
N ILE A 217 -2.85 4.15 15.24
CA ILE A 217 -4.19 4.35 14.70
C ILE A 217 -4.93 5.35 15.59
N ALA A 218 -5.51 6.37 14.96
CA ALA A 218 -6.37 7.34 15.61
C ALA A 218 -7.78 6.74 15.81
N MET A 219 -8.11 6.35 17.04
CA MET A 219 -9.48 5.96 17.41
C MET A 219 -10.29 7.19 17.82
N VAL A 220 -11.57 7.03 18.09
CA VAL A 220 -12.46 8.17 18.43
C VAL A 220 -11.97 8.96 19.64
N ASP A 221 -11.43 8.29 20.65
CA ASP A 221 -11.11 8.86 21.97
C ASP A 221 -9.65 8.66 22.40
N LYS A 222 -8.85 7.96 21.60
CA LYS A 222 -7.46 7.62 21.94
C LYS A 222 -6.62 7.34 20.70
N LEU A 223 -5.32 7.41 20.88
CA LEU A 223 -4.37 6.79 19.97
C LEU A 223 -4.04 5.41 20.50
N MET A 224 -3.91 4.44 19.61
CA MET A 224 -3.48 3.11 19.97
C MET A 224 -2.50 2.54 18.98
N THR A 225 -1.72 1.58 19.47
CA THR A 225 -0.85 0.75 18.65
C THR A 225 -1.11 -0.71 18.99
N GLU A 226 -1.06 -1.57 17.98
CA GLU A 226 -1.00 -3.02 18.17
C GLU A 226 0.47 -3.50 18.26
N ASP A 227 1.43 -2.62 18.01
CA ASP A 227 2.84 -2.93 18.14
C ASP A 227 3.25 -3.03 19.60
N LYS A 228 3.93 -4.14 19.94
CA LYS A 228 4.73 -4.28 21.15
C LYS A 228 6.21 -4.03 20.85
N VAL A 229 6.91 -3.32 21.74
CA VAL A 229 8.36 -3.07 21.65
C VAL A 229 9.11 -3.91 22.66
N THR A 230 10.17 -4.57 22.21
CA THR A 230 11.09 -5.34 23.05
C THR A 230 12.42 -4.61 23.16
N TYR A 231 12.77 -4.19 24.37
CA TYR A 231 14.08 -3.65 24.72
C TYR A 231 14.99 -4.77 25.20
N THR A 232 16.17 -4.88 24.58
CA THR A 232 17.25 -5.79 24.98
C THR A 232 18.36 -4.99 25.63
N ALA A 233 18.77 -5.36 26.85
CA ALA A 233 19.87 -4.69 27.54
C ALA A 233 21.18 -4.85 26.75
N LEU A 234 21.89 -3.75 26.56
CA LEU A 234 23.25 -3.77 26.01
C LEU A 234 24.17 -4.41 27.04
N GLU A 235 24.86 -5.49 26.66
CA GLU A 235 25.88 -6.07 27.52
C GLU A 235 26.95 -5.02 27.80
N LYS A 236 27.06 -4.62 29.08
CA LYS A 236 28.23 -3.89 29.55
C LYS A 236 29.42 -4.81 29.37
N THR A 237 30.20 -4.61 28.31
CA THR A 237 31.50 -5.27 28.21
C THR A 237 32.29 -4.87 29.48
N PRO A 238 32.77 -5.82 30.29
CA PRO A 238 33.59 -5.47 31.43
C PRO A 238 34.80 -4.72 30.88
N VAL A 239 34.94 -3.46 31.27
CA VAL A 239 36.19 -2.73 31.04
C VAL A 239 37.25 -3.52 31.82
N LYS A 240 37.98 -4.39 31.12
CA LYS A 240 39.19 -5.00 31.67
C LYS A 240 40.10 -3.84 32.06
N ASN A 241 40.29 -3.69 33.37
CA ASN A 241 41.25 -2.83 34.04
C ASN A 241 42.40 -2.42 33.10
N GLN A 242 42.26 -1.26 32.46
CA GLN A 242 43.43 -0.59 31.92
C GLN A 242 44.17 -0.04 33.14
N ARG A 243 45.44 -0.45 33.21
CA ARG A 243 46.37 -0.11 34.28
C ARG A 243 46.29 1.38 34.60
N LYS A 244 46.15 1.64 35.90
CA LYS A 244 46.47 2.89 36.58
C LYS A 244 47.78 3.45 36.00
N VAL A 245 47.69 4.54 35.25
CA VAL A 245 48.84 5.42 35.00
C VAL A 245 48.60 6.65 35.86
N GLU A 246 49.54 6.87 36.79
CA GLU A 246 49.57 8.00 37.71
C GLU A 246 49.81 9.34 36.97
N PRO A 247 49.45 10.47 37.61
CA PRO A 247 49.17 11.72 36.93
C PRO A 247 50.44 12.58 36.74
N THR A 248 50.56 13.22 35.58
CA THR A 248 51.50 14.34 35.39
C THR A 248 50.75 15.63 35.10
N HIS A 249 50.85 16.54 36.07
CA HIS A 249 50.73 17.99 36.06
C HIS A 249 49.47 18.71 35.57
N TYR A 250 48.80 19.31 36.56
CA TYR A 250 47.95 20.51 36.49
C TYR A 250 48.73 21.78 36.14
N GLN A 251 48.20 22.56 35.18
CA GLN A 251 48.12 24.03 35.17
C GLN A 251 46.90 24.37 34.29
N SER A 252 45.98 25.28 34.55
CA SER A 252 45.58 26.15 35.66
C SER A 252 44.19 26.70 35.26
N VAL A 253 43.41 27.16 36.23
CA VAL A 253 41.95 27.34 36.18
C VAL A 253 41.55 28.82 35.90
N GLN A 254 40.63 29.04 34.94
CA GLN A 254 39.53 30.07 34.85
C GLN A 254 39.79 31.58 34.67
N PRO A 255 38.79 32.44 34.29
CA PRO A 255 37.32 32.20 34.25
C PRO A 255 36.53 32.67 33.00
N LEU A 256 35.25 32.26 32.96
CA LEU A 256 34.15 32.94 32.25
C LEU A 256 33.92 34.35 32.83
N SER A 257 33.79 35.36 31.97
CA SER A 257 32.88 36.48 32.21
C SER A 257 32.35 37.08 30.90
N ALA A 258 31.01 37.11 30.82
CA ALA A 258 30.10 38.12 30.24
C ALA A 258 30.48 38.89 28.95
N VAL A 259 29.59 39.27 28.02
CA VAL A 259 28.15 39.20 27.76
C VAL A 259 28.03 39.95 26.40
N GLN A 260 27.15 39.46 25.53
CA GLN A 260 26.46 40.15 24.42
C GLN A 260 27.20 41.28 23.67
N SER A 261 27.43 41.08 22.36
CA SER A 261 26.86 41.92 21.29
C SER A 261 27.47 41.57 19.93
N ALA A 262 26.65 40.97 19.06
CA ALA A 262 26.62 41.18 17.60
C ALA A 262 25.92 39.99 16.92
N ILE A 263 24.59 40.04 16.91
CA ILE A 263 23.78 39.34 15.91
C ILE A 263 24.07 40.05 14.57
N LYS A 264 24.73 39.38 13.63
CA LYS A 264 24.68 39.73 12.22
C LYS A 264 24.62 38.45 11.38
N ALA A 265 23.39 38.21 10.90
CA ALA A 265 22.96 37.36 9.79
C ALA A 265 24.01 36.43 9.17
N ALA A 266 23.98 35.15 9.60
CA ALA A 266 24.42 34.05 8.74
C ALA A 266 23.24 33.65 7.83
N PRO A 267 23.48 33.35 6.54
CA PRO A 267 22.42 33.01 5.61
C PRO A 267 21.76 31.69 6.02
N VAL A 268 20.43 31.63 5.86
CA VAL A 268 19.64 30.41 6.00
C VAL A 268 20.13 29.43 4.93
N VAL A 269 20.86 28.40 5.36
CA VAL A 269 21.06 27.21 4.55
C VAL A 269 19.72 26.47 4.61
N GLU A 270 18.93 26.58 3.55
CA GLU A 270 17.86 25.62 3.27
C GLU A 270 18.53 24.25 3.15
N THR A 271 18.48 23.47 4.22
CA THR A 271 18.76 22.04 4.14
C THR A 271 17.60 21.41 3.39
N GLU A 272 17.79 21.16 2.09
CA GLU A 272 17.00 20.18 1.35
C GLU A 272 16.94 18.89 2.18
N VAL A 273 15.72 18.45 2.51
CA VAL A 273 15.48 17.13 3.07
C VAL A 273 15.84 16.11 2.00
N VAL A 274 17.09 15.64 2.01
CA VAL A 274 17.52 14.53 1.16
C VAL A 274 16.73 13.29 1.59
N LYS A 275 15.74 12.89 0.77
CA LYS A 275 15.01 11.63 0.97
C LYS A 275 16.04 10.49 1.12
N PRO A 276 15.97 9.66 2.18
CA PRO A 276 16.95 8.60 2.39
C PRO A 276 16.99 7.66 1.19
N ALA A 277 18.21 7.31 0.76
CA ALA A 277 18.42 6.40 -0.38
C ALA A 277 17.85 5.01 -0.05
N VAL A 278 16.80 4.60 -0.76
CA VAL A 278 16.25 3.25 -0.71
C VAL A 278 17.25 2.29 -1.36
N LYS A 279 17.62 1.21 -0.67
CA LYS A 279 18.62 0.24 -1.18
C LYS A 279 18.17 -0.55 -2.41
N GLY A 280 16.87 -0.54 -2.72
CA GLY A 280 16.27 -1.36 -3.75
C GLY A 280 15.40 -0.59 -4.73
N THR A 281 14.93 -1.30 -5.74
CA THR A 281 13.93 -0.78 -6.70
C THR A 281 12.54 -1.22 -6.27
N VAL A 282 11.63 -0.25 -6.12
CA VAL A 282 10.22 -0.50 -5.88
C VAL A 282 9.46 -0.49 -7.21
N THR A 283 8.61 -1.48 -7.42
CA THR A 283 7.78 -1.63 -8.62
C THR A 283 6.37 -2.06 -8.23
N ASP A 284 5.34 -1.68 -8.98
CA ASP A 284 4.00 -2.19 -8.69
C ASP A 284 3.93 -3.70 -8.86
N PHE A 285 3.21 -4.35 -7.96
CA PHE A 285 3.10 -5.79 -7.86
C PHE A 285 1.65 -6.27 -7.77
N MET A 286 0.70 -5.40 -7.39
CA MET A 286 -0.76 -5.57 -7.51
C MET A 286 -1.26 -7.03 -7.47
N ASN A 287 -0.99 -7.76 -6.39
CA ASN A 287 -1.38 -9.16 -6.24
C ASN A 287 -1.79 -9.49 -4.80
N TYR A 288 -2.75 -10.40 -4.65
CA TYR A 288 -3.01 -11.00 -3.35
C TYR A 288 -1.93 -12.02 -3.03
N VAL A 289 -1.44 -11.97 -1.81
CA VAL A 289 -0.40 -12.84 -1.29
C VAL A 289 -0.83 -13.43 0.04
N THR A 290 -0.31 -14.61 0.37
CA THR A 290 -0.55 -15.20 1.67
C THR A 290 0.68 -15.93 2.16
N VAL A 291 0.92 -15.86 3.48
CA VAL A 291 1.99 -16.61 4.14
C VAL A 291 1.76 -18.09 3.94
N TYR A 292 2.82 -18.79 3.53
CA TYR A 292 2.73 -20.23 3.30
C TYR A 292 2.20 -20.98 4.55
N PRO A 293 1.25 -21.92 4.39
CA PRO A 293 0.68 -22.70 5.50
C PRO A 293 1.67 -23.61 6.22
N ASP A 294 2.81 -23.93 5.59
CA ASP A 294 3.87 -24.78 6.14
C ASP A 294 4.82 -24.02 7.09
N LEU A 295 4.81 -22.69 7.03
CA LEU A 295 5.47 -21.84 8.02
C LEU A 295 4.59 -21.73 9.26
N GLU A 296 5.18 -21.56 10.44
CA GLU A 296 4.41 -21.12 11.62
C GLU A 296 4.09 -19.62 11.51
N SER A 297 5.07 -18.86 11.05
CA SER A 297 4.97 -17.43 10.77
C SER A 297 6.08 -17.01 9.79
N ALA A 298 5.97 -15.80 9.25
CA ALA A 298 6.95 -15.22 8.33
C ALA A 298 7.46 -13.87 8.81
N GLN A 299 8.77 -13.66 8.67
CA GLN A 299 9.46 -12.41 9.06
C GLN A 299 9.13 -11.29 8.07
N VAL A 300 8.86 -10.08 8.58
CA VAL A 300 8.77 -8.87 7.76
C VAL A 300 10.04 -8.00 7.85
N TYR A 301 10.20 -7.11 6.89
CA TYR A 301 11.41 -6.34 6.60
C TYR A 301 11.06 -4.89 6.26
N ASP A 302 11.98 -3.96 6.48
CA ASP A 302 11.84 -2.58 6.02
C ASP A 302 12.19 -2.42 4.53
N ILE A 303 12.02 -1.20 4.01
CA ILE A 303 12.33 -0.85 2.61
C ILE A 303 13.81 -1.02 2.22
N ASN A 304 14.69 -1.25 3.20
CA ASN A 304 16.11 -1.49 3.01
C ASN A 304 16.50 -2.96 3.25
N GLY A 305 15.51 -3.84 3.42
CA GLY A 305 15.71 -5.28 3.59
C GLY A 305 16.23 -5.65 4.99
N LEU A 306 16.15 -4.74 5.96
CA LEU A 306 16.47 -5.04 7.35
C LEU A 306 15.25 -5.67 8.02
N LYS A 307 15.46 -6.73 8.80
CA LYS A 307 14.37 -7.41 9.51
C LYS A 307 13.69 -6.41 10.46
N ALA A 308 12.36 -6.34 10.39
CA ALA A 308 11.56 -5.65 11.39
C ALA A 308 11.46 -6.57 12.62
N GLN A 309 12.32 -6.34 13.60
CA GLN A 309 12.47 -7.23 14.75
C GLN A 309 11.13 -7.39 15.50
N GLY A 310 10.79 -8.64 15.84
CA GLY A 310 9.57 -8.96 16.58
C GLY A 310 8.27 -8.86 15.76
N ARG A 311 8.31 -8.41 14.51
CA ARG A 311 7.15 -8.42 13.60
C ARG A 311 7.19 -9.66 12.71
N ILE A 312 6.13 -10.44 12.82
CA ILE A 312 5.89 -11.65 12.04
C ILE A 312 4.45 -11.63 11.54
N LEU A 313 4.20 -12.28 10.41
CA LEU A 313 2.86 -12.58 9.93
C LEU A 313 2.56 -14.05 10.16
N ASP A 314 1.42 -14.34 10.77
CA ASP A 314 0.98 -15.71 10.99
C ASP A 314 0.78 -16.45 9.66
N LYS A 315 0.94 -17.77 9.70
CA LYS A 315 0.62 -18.62 8.55
C LYS A 315 -0.81 -18.43 8.08
N ASN A 316 -1.04 -18.54 6.76
CA ASN A 316 -2.31 -18.26 6.10
C ASN A 316 -2.81 -16.80 6.22
N TYR A 317 -2.06 -15.90 6.85
CA TYR A 317 -2.38 -14.47 6.80
C TYR A 317 -2.36 -14.04 5.34
N SER A 318 -3.46 -13.43 4.89
CA SER A 318 -3.72 -13.09 3.50
C SER A 318 -3.95 -11.60 3.38
N TRP A 319 -3.30 -10.96 2.43
CA TRP A 319 -3.48 -9.53 2.20
C TRP A 319 -3.26 -9.20 0.73
N PHE A 320 -3.56 -7.95 0.41
CA PHE A 320 -3.32 -7.38 -0.89
C PHE A 320 -1.98 -6.64 -0.89
N SER A 321 -1.08 -6.96 -1.82
CA SER A 321 0.21 -6.29 -1.97
C SER A 321 0.23 -5.44 -3.24
N ASP A 322 0.37 -4.12 -3.07
CA ASP A 322 0.42 -3.12 -4.15
C ASP A 322 1.82 -3.01 -4.77
N LYS A 323 2.88 -3.22 -3.98
CA LYS A 323 4.27 -3.04 -4.42
C LYS A 323 5.14 -4.27 -4.20
N ALA A 324 6.16 -4.42 -5.04
CA ALA A 324 7.29 -5.31 -4.85
C ALA A 324 8.57 -4.48 -4.70
N LEU A 325 9.43 -4.93 -3.80
CA LEU A 325 10.76 -4.38 -3.58
C LEU A 325 11.78 -5.42 -4.01
N LYS A 326 12.79 -4.99 -4.77
CA LYS A 326 13.95 -5.82 -5.12
C LYS A 326 15.21 -5.22 -4.55
N ILE A 327 15.90 -5.98 -3.70
CA ILE A 327 17.22 -5.63 -3.14
C ILE A 327 18.18 -6.75 -3.52
N GLY A 328 19.11 -6.47 -4.46
CA GLY A 328 19.91 -7.52 -5.07
C GLY A 328 19.00 -8.55 -5.78
N ASP A 329 19.19 -9.83 -5.46
CA ASP A 329 18.35 -10.93 -5.99
C ASP A 329 17.11 -11.22 -5.14
N GLN A 330 17.04 -10.67 -3.93
CA GLN A 330 15.90 -10.89 -3.04
C GLN A 330 14.71 -10.03 -3.47
N LYS A 331 13.56 -10.69 -3.62
CA LYS A 331 12.27 -10.04 -3.87
C LYS A 331 11.45 -10.02 -2.59
N TYR A 332 10.76 -8.91 -2.38
CA TYR A 332 9.82 -8.70 -1.30
C TYR A 332 8.50 -8.16 -1.82
N TYR A 333 7.43 -8.38 -1.06
CA TYR A 333 6.09 -7.88 -1.33
C TYR A 333 5.64 -7.01 -0.18
N HIS A 334 5.08 -5.86 -0.52
CA HIS A 334 4.60 -4.90 0.44
C HIS A 334 3.50 -5.51 1.31
N VAL A 335 3.67 -5.35 2.60
CA VAL A 335 2.69 -5.57 3.65
C VAL A 335 2.22 -4.19 4.08
N LEU A 336 0.97 -4.05 4.54
CA LEU A 336 0.43 -2.79 5.06
C LEU A 336 1.49 -1.96 5.82
N ASN A 337 1.49 -0.64 5.61
CA ASN A 337 2.44 0.35 6.14
C ASN A 337 3.79 0.38 5.41
N HIS A 338 4.94 0.21 6.09
CA HIS A 338 6.29 0.20 5.47
C HIS A 338 6.93 -1.19 5.47
N ASP A 339 6.16 -2.22 5.80
CA ASP A 339 6.65 -3.58 5.92
C ASP A 339 6.70 -4.28 4.56
N TRP A 340 7.65 -5.20 4.45
CA TRP A 340 7.89 -6.00 3.27
C TRP A 340 8.10 -7.44 3.71
N ILE A 341 7.46 -8.40 3.07
CA ILE A 341 7.72 -9.82 3.31
C ILE A 341 8.53 -10.39 2.16
N LYS A 342 9.41 -11.36 2.41
CA LYS A 342 10.10 -12.00 1.30
C LYS A 342 9.13 -12.80 0.44
N ALA A 343 9.35 -12.75 -0.87
CA ALA A 343 8.57 -13.51 -1.84
C ALA A 343 8.68 -15.05 -1.64
N GLU A 344 9.70 -15.56 -0.94
CA GLU A 344 9.89 -16.99 -0.66
C GLU A 344 9.02 -17.52 0.50
N ASP A 345 8.52 -16.61 1.33
CA ASP A 345 7.71 -16.91 2.52
C ASP A 345 6.20 -16.85 2.22
N VAL A 346 5.81 -16.50 0.99
CA VAL A 346 4.43 -16.34 0.57
C VAL A 346 4.18 -16.90 -0.81
N TYR A 347 2.92 -17.21 -1.12
CA TYR A 347 2.48 -17.45 -2.50
C TYR A 347 1.45 -16.43 -2.97
N ILE A 348 1.43 -16.21 -4.29
CA ILE A 348 0.45 -15.36 -4.95
C ILE A 348 -0.82 -16.16 -5.17
N TYR A 349 -1.97 -15.53 -4.96
CA TYR A 349 -3.26 -16.13 -5.28
C TYR A 349 -4.21 -15.13 -5.91
N ARG A 350 -5.30 -15.65 -6.48
CA ARG A 350 -6.48 -14.87 -6.87
C ARG A 350 -7.69 -15.40 -6.13
N GLU A 351 -8.47 -14.48 -5.56
CA GLU A 351 -9.78 -14.83 -5.03
C GLU A 351 -10.73 -15.17 -6.18
N ILE A 352 -11.31 -16.35 -6.10
CA ILE A 352 -12.27 -16.89 -7.06
C ILE A 352 -13.48 -17.43 -6.29
N ASP A 353 -14.58 -17.72 -6.97
CA ASP A 353 -15.63 -18.59 -6.44
C ASP A 353 -15.96 -19.59 -7.54
N LYS A 354 -15.40 -20.79 -7.44
CA LYS A 354 -15.52 -21.81 -8.48
C LYS A 354 -15.87 -23.18 -7.92
N THR A 355 -16.68 -23.90 -8.68
CA THR A 355 -16.96 -25.32 -8.50
C THR A 355 -16.19 -26.10 -9.54
N VAL A 356 -15.31 -26.98 -9.06
CA VAL A 356 -14.48 -27.84 -9.91
C VAL A 356 -14.84 -29.30 -9.69
N ARG A 357 -14.69 -30.11 -10.73
CA ARG A 357 -14.93 -31.55 -10.70
C ARG A 357 -13.68 -32.28 -11.11
N THR A 358 -13.26 -33.29 -10.36
CA THR A 358 -12.14 -34.15 -10.79
C THR A 358 -12.50 -34.92 -12.05
N LYS A 359 -11.50 -35.19 -12.90
CA LYS A 359 -11.69 -35.99 -14.12
C LYS A 359 -12.07 -37.44 -13.78
N ASP A 360 -12.57 -38.17 -14.79
CA ASP A 360 -12.90 -39.58 -14.64
C ASP A 360 -11.65 -40.47 -14.62
N VAL A 361 -10.94 -40.41 -13.49
CA VAL A 361 -9.72 -41.17 -13.20
C VAL A 361 -9.78 -41.72 -11.79
N LEU A 362 -9.12 -42.85 -11.55
CA LEU A 362 -9.15 -43.57 -10.26
C LEU A 362 -8.82 -42.67 -9.06
N MET A 363 -7.82 -41.79 -9.21
CA MET A 363 -7.45 -40.83 -8.18
C MET A 363 -6.84 -39.57 -8.80
N THR A 364 -7.14 -38.43 -8.21
CA THR A 364 -6.49 -37.14 -8.49
C THR A 364 -5.66 -36.73 -7.29
N THR A 365 -4.35 -36.59 -7.50
CA THR A 365 -3.38 -36.20 -6.48
C THR A 365 -3.61 -34.76 -6.03
N LEU A 366 -3.61 -34.55 -4.72
CA LEU A 366 -3.48 -33.23 -4.11
C LEU A 366 -2.00 -32.92 -3.88
N VAL A 367 -1.64 -31.65 -3.94
CA VAL A 367 -0.32 -31.17 -3.53
C VAL A 367 -0.45 -30.20 -2.37
N ASP A 368 0.63 -30.04 -1.60
CA ASP A 368 0.74 -28.97 -0.61
C ASP A 368 1.12 -27.63 -1.25
N SER A 369 1.22 -26.58 -0.43
CA SER A 369 1.60 -25.25 -0.90
C SER A 369 3.02 -25.17 -1.49
N ARG A 370 3.87 -26.17 -1.26
CA ARG A 370 5.21 -26.31 -1.86
C ARG A 370 5.20 -27.24 -3.08
N THR A 371 4.03 -27.60 -3.59
CA THR A 371 3.80 -28.51 -4.73
C THR A 371 4.25 -29.96 -4.50
N LYS A 372 4.47 -30.35 -3.24
CA LYS A 372 4.76 -31.75 -2.91
C LYS A 372 3.45 -32.54 -2.86
N ALA A 373 3.44 -33.73 -3.46
CA ALA A 373 2.28 -34.61 -3.43
C ALA A 373 1.85 -34.93 -1.98
N SER A 374 0.54 -34.90 -1.74
CA SER A 374 -0.05 -35.23 -0.45
C SER A 374 0.01 -36.74 -0.22
N ASP A 375 0.69 -37.14 0.86
CA ASP A 375 0.71 -38.52 1.34
C ASP A 375 -0.53 -38.87 2.19
N VAL A 376 -1.37 -37.87 2.50
CA VAL A 376 -2.48 -37.98 3.46
C VAL A 376 -3.76 -38.46 2.79
N ARG A 377 -4.10 -37.91 1.61
CA ARG A 377 -5.28 -38.31 0.83
C ARG A 377 -5.24 -37.82 -0.61
N ALA A 378 -5.98 -38.52 -1.47
CA ALA A 378 -6.27 -38.15 -2.85
C ALA A 378 -7.77 -37.93 -3.05
N LEU A 379 -8.15 -37.30 -4.17
CA LEU A 379 -9.55 -37.10 -4.56
C LEU A 379 -10.01 -38.25 -5.46
N GLY A 380 -11.24 -38.72 -5.28
CA GLY A 380 -11.84 -39.74 -6.13
C GLY A 380 -12.27 -39.23 -7.50
N SER A 381 -12.70 -40.13 -8.38
CA SER A 381 -13.27 -39.81 -9.68
C SER A 381 -14.54 -38.93 -9.57
N LEU A 382 -14.70 -37.96 -10.46
CA LEU A 382 -15.89 -37.11 -10.62
C LEU A 382 -16.36 -36.37 -9.34
N MET A 383 -15.44 -36.14 -8.40
CA MET A 383 -15.72 -35.47 -7.14
C MET A 383 -15.88 -33.96 -7.34
N ILE A 384 -16.94 -33.40 -6.76
CA ILE A 384 -17.25 -31.96 -6.85
C ILE A 384 -16.66 -31.23 -5.65
N LEU A 385 -15.95 -30.13 -5.91
CA LEU A 385 -15.23 -29.33 -4.95
C LEU A 385 -15.50 -27.86 -5.16
N LYS A 386 -15.61 -27.09 -4.07
CA LYS A 386 -15.63 -25.63 -4.13
C LYS A 386 -14.23 -25.09 -3.82
N SER A 387 -13.79 -24.12 -4.59
CA SER A 387 -12.54 -23.42 -4.37
C SER A 387 -12.76 -21.91 -4.35
N LYS A 388 -12.20 -21.26 -3.32
CA LYS A 388 -12.24 -19.81 -3.14
C LYS A 388 -10.92 -19.10 -3.52
N LYS A 389 -9.86 -19.86 -3.79
CA LYS A 389 -8.54 -19.33 -4.14
C LYS A 389 -7.91 -20.13 -5.28
N LEU A 390 -7.42 -19.41 -6.29
CA LEU A 390 -6.55 -19.93 -7.34
C LEU A 390 -5.11 -19.52 -7.02
N ALA A 391 -4.31 -20.45 -6.52
CA ALA A 391 -2.92 -20.22 -6.17
C ALA A 391 -1.99 -20.32 -7.39
N LEU A 392 -0.93 -19.52 -7.42
CA LEU A 392 0.18 -19.64 -8.35
C LEU A 392 1.39 -20.18 -7.58
N LEU A 393 1.65 -21.48 -7.71
CA LEU A 393 2.73 -22.19 -7.03
C LEU A 393 3.73 -22.66 -8.08
N ASN A 394 5.02 -22.31 -7.94
CA ASN A 394 6.06 -22.66 -8.92
C ASN A 394 5.68 -22.32 -10.37
N ASN A 395 5.04 -21.16 -10.56
CA ASN A 395 4.54 -20.67 -11.85
C ASN A 395 3.45 -21.53 -12.51
N HIS A 396 2.84 -22.44 -11.76
CA HIS A 396 1.69 -23.25 -12.18
C HIS A 396 0.46 -22.96 -11.31
N LYS A 397 -0.73 -23.15 -11.87
CA LYS A 397 -1.98 -22.77 -11.20
C LYS A 397 -2.59 -23.96 -10.47
N TYR A 398 -3.13 -23.70 -9.29
CA TYR A 398 -3.83 -24.71 -8.49
C TYR A 398 -5.08 -24.15 -7.82
N TYR A 399 -6.16 -24.93 -7.78
CA TYR A 399 -7.32 -24.62 -6.95
C TYR A 399 -7.04 -25.03 -5.52
N GLN A 400 -7.18 -24.09 -4.58
CA GLN A 400 -7.07 -24.40 -3.15
C GLN A 400 -8.34 -25.13 -2.69
N ILE A 401 -8.16 -26.27 -2.02
CA ILE A 401 -9.23 -27.11 -1.46
C ILE A 401 -9.33 -26.91 0.04
N THR A 402 -8.20 -26.91 0.74
CA THR A 402 -8.09 -26.54 2.17
C THR A 402 -6.87 -25.64 2.37
N ALA A 403 -6.56 -25.24 3.61
CA ALA A 403 -5.46 -24.32 3.89
C ALA A 403 -4.13 -24.74 3.22
N ASN A 404 -3.78 -26.04 3.25
CA ASN A 404 -2.54 -26.55 2.65
C ASN A 404 -2.78 -27.71 1.65
N GLU A 405 -3.96 -27.79 1.03
CA GLU A 405 -4.23 -28.79 -0.01
C GLU A 405 -4.72 -28.10 -1.29
N PHE A 406 -4.08 -28.46 -2.39
CA PHE A 406 -4.28 -27.84 -3.69
C PHE A 406 -4.46 -28.92 -4.76
N VAL A 407 -5.34 -28.67 -5.72
CA VAL A 407 -5.49 -29.53 -6.90
C VAL A 407 -5.07 -28.77 -8.13
N ASP A 408 -4.28 -29.43 -8.97
CA ASP A 408 -3.81 -28.90 -10.24
C ASP A 408 -4.99 -28.58 -11.16
N VAL A 409 -5.00 -27.38 -11.75
CA VAL A 409 -6.07 -26.95 -12.67
C VAL A 409 -6.23 -27.89 -13.85
N ASP A 410 -5.18 -28.58 -14.29
CA ASP A 410 -5.21 -29.51 -15.42
C ASP A 410 -5.84 -30.87 -15.07
N LYS A 411 -6.11 -31.11 -13.77
CA LYS A 411 -6.69 -32.36 -13.26
C LYS A 411 -8.16 -32.25 -12.90
N VAL A 412 -8.76 -31.08 -13.09
CA VAL A 412 -10.17 -30.81 -12.80
C VAL A 412 -10.82 -30.04 -13.94
N ASP A 413 -12.13 -30.19 -14.07
CA ASP A 413 -12.96 -29.38 -14.97
C ASP A 413 -13.74 -28.36 -14.14
N VAL A 414 -13.79 -27.10 -14.58
CA VAL A 414 -14.68 -26.09 -13.98
C VAL A 414 -16.11 -26.37 -14.45
N ILE A 415 -17.07 -26.43 -13.53
CA ILE A 415 -18.46 -26.82 -13.82
C ILE A 415 -19.49 -25.77 -13.37
N ASP A 416 -19.06 -24.55 -13.09
CA ASP A 416 -19.97 -23.44 -12.81
C ASP A 416 -20.79 -23.10 -14.06
N ALA A 417 -22.10 -22.87 -13.87
CA ALA A 417 -23.05 -22.54 -14.92
C ALA A 417 -22.98 -21.07 -15.37
#